data_AF-A0A3D3GTU1-F1
#
_entry.id   AF-A0A3D3GTU1-F1
#
_cell.length_a   1.000
_cell.length_b   1.000
_cell.length_c   1.000
_cell.angle_alpha   90.00
_cell.angle_beta   90.00
_cell.angle_gamma   90.00
#
_symmetry.space_group_name_H-M   'P 1'
#
loop_
_entity.id
_entity.type
_entity.pdbx_description
1 polymer ?
#
loop_
_entity_poly.entity_id
_entity_poly.type
_entity_poly.pdbx_seq_one_letter_code
_entity_poly.pdbx_strand_id
1 'polypeptide(L)'
;MTFKNIIFAAVMALAAQSGLAETQLSLQAMHGPNAEQLRSSSFAMRMSKNGRFMMFSTPNFEVTSGLDFQYYVQDMKSGETTLVSEVGIHNDMQSFGISENGQFIAYIHYVEVNNFLEKVLVITDLAYETTQVIPDLILVGNNRLFVTNTGDVIYRNRTVDNTQYQINKYKQGIGSSSLLTGTKLLIGGIDTTGNNIAYLENWTTPAGFATVGGFILDTTTGQSQAVGTQNYEATAVTINASGSTAAVGYSNPPVSNTPMLQVRTLETGALTAISEGQADVEGVSALRDLTNALDISEDGRFVSFRARLTSEHPDYNIAEVLGNGVFDRLFRLDVTTKEAISVSKTFDGSANDNFVNQGNYISNDSRIVAFAGAVKNLLPTMPNSVEEPYHAIINTFSSNYLFVGMPNSEQNWKHYSSMSLVADNTWEGVLSFDGIGVDAFKVDVGGSYAGFDYIPTANWSENYGEDGVAFGNNISPTQGVGNYTITFNDITKQTTMTKIVAAATTVDVTFTCHNATTYFGQSIYAVGNIETLGNWDVSQAIKLNPTNYSTWIGVITVPVNTDVKWKCVKREEANSNNGVEWQGGDDTIINTKLTHTSTISF
;
A
#
# COMPACT_ATOMS: atom_id res chain seq x y z
N MET A 1 -18.17 54.06 -10.38
CA MET A 1 -17.77 52.63 -10.40
C MET A 1 -19.03 51.81 -10.25
N THR A 2 -19.49 51.22 -11.34
CA THR A 2 -20.83 50.64 -11.50
C THR A 2 -20.86 49.17 -11.10
N PHE A 3 -22.05 48.74 -10.69
CA PHE A 3 -22.54 47.41 -10.23
C PHE A 3 -22.04 46.14 -10.97
N LYS A 4 -21.16 46.24 -11.97
CA LYS A 4 -20.58 45.10 -12.73
C LYS A 4 -19.47 44.35 -11.97
N ASN A 5 -18.80 44.96 -10.99
CA ASN A 5 -17.69 44.31 -10.28
C ASN A 5 -18.11 43.42 -9.12
N ILE A 6 -19.37 43.49 -8.67
CA ILE A 6 -19.88 42.63 -7.58
C ILE A 6 -20.39 41.28 -8.15
N ILE A 7 -20.82 41.25 -9.41
CA ILE A 7 -21.28 40.01 -10.06
C ILE A 7 -20.09 39.15 -10.54
N PHE A 8 -18.94 39.74 -10.89
CA PHE A 8 -17.74 38.97 -11.28
C PHE A 8 -17.08 38.25 -10.09
N ALA A 9 -17.15 38.82 -8.88
CA ALA A 9 -16.67 38.17 -7.66
C ALA A 9 -17.66 37.12 -7.12
N ALA A 10 -18.98 37.31 -7.34
CA ALA A 10 -20.00 36.37 -6.89
C ALA A 10 -20.20 35.17 -7.84
N VAL A 11 -19.88 35.30 -9.14
CA VAL A 11 -19.97 34.19 -10.11
C VAL A 11 -18.75 33.25 -10.03
N MET A 12 -17.59 33.71 -9.54
CA MET A 12 -16.49 32.80 -9.16
C MET A 12 -16.70 32.12 -7.80
N ALA A 13 -17.63 32.61 -6.97
CA ALA A 13 -17.97 32.00 -5.70
C ALA A 13 -19.17 31.02 -5.77
N LEU A 14 -19.84 30.89 -6.92
CA LEU A 14 -21.04 30.04 -7.07
C LEU A 14 -20.94 28.98 -8.19
N ALA A 15 -19.75 28.73 -8.71
CA ALA A 15 -19.46 27.63 -9.65
C ALA A 15 -18.40 26.63 -9.12
N ALA A 16 -18.12 26.64 -7.82
CA ALA A 16 -17.22 25.68 -7.16
C ALA A 16 -17.90 24.91 -6.00
N GLN A 17 -19.23 24.79 -6.03
CA GLN A 17 -19.99 23.93 -5.10
C GLN A 17 -20.78 22.87 -5.87
N SER A 18 -20.05 22.05 -6.63
CA SER A 18 -20.43 20.68 -6.97
C SER A 18 -19.23 20.03 -7.66
N GLY A 19 -18.37 19.38 -6.88
CA GLY A 19 -17.19 18.70 -7.39
C GLY A 19 -16.17 18.60 -6.27
N LEU A 20 -16.03 17.38 -5.75
CA LEU A 20 -15.01 16.83 -4.86
C LEU A 20 -13.88 17.78 -4.42
N ALA A 21 -13.64 17.79 -3.10
CA ALA A 21 -12.48 18.42 -2.47
C ALA A 21 -11.24 18.25 -3.34
N GLU A 22 -10.59 19.37 -3.70
CA GLU A 22 -9.31 19.34 -4.39
C GLU A 22 -8.35 18.49 -3.57
N THR A 23 -8.02 17.31 -4.09
CA THR A 23 -6.99 16.42 -3.56
C THR A 23 -5.72 17.23 -3.37
N GLN A 24 -5.33 17.51 -2.12
CA GLN A 24 -4.05 18.15 -1.87
C GLN A 24 -2.95 17.16 -2.24
N LEU A 25 -2.20 17.52 -3.29
CA LEU A 25 -1.09 16.74 -3.79
C LEU A 25 0.20 17.28 -3.17
N SER A 26 0.85 16.49 -2.32
CA SER A 26 2.22 16.79 -1.87
C SER A 26 3.22 16.04 -2.72
N LEU A 27 4.29 16.70 -3.12
CA LEU A 27 5.35 16.08 -3.91
C LEU A 27 6.66 16.19 -3.14
N GLN A 28 7.36 15.07 -2.97
CA GLN A 28 8.66 15.04 -2.30
C GLN A 28 9.68 14.27 -3.13
N ALA A 29 10.92 14.77 -3.15
CA ALA A 29 12.07 14.06 -3.70
C ALA A 29 12.71 13.18 -2.62
N MET A 30 13.27 12.04 -3.01
CA MET A 30 14.00 11.15 -2.09
C MET A 30 15.49 11.14 -2.41
N HIS A 31 16.33 11.20 -1.38
CA HIS A 31 17.79 11.24 -1.51
C HIS A 31 18.46 10.18 -0.63
N GLY A 32 19.57 9.62 -1.11
CA GLY A 32 20.46 8.80 -0.28
C GLY A 32 21.33 9.67 0.64
N PRO A 33 21.74 9.17 1.82
CA PRO A 33 22.51 9.95 2.81
C PRO A 33 23.88 10.44 2.31
N ASN A 34 24.44 9.81 1.26
CA ASN A 34 25.72 10.18 0.64
C ASN A 34 25.56 10.91 -0.71
N ALA A 35 24.32 11.22 -1.13
CA ALA A 35 24.09 12.05 -2.30
C ALA A 35 24.39 13.51 -1.92
N GLU A 36 25.65 13.94 -2.00
CA GLU A 36 25.91 15.38 -2.13
C GLU A 36 25.05 15.89 -3.30
N GLN A 37 24.51 17.11 -3.15
CA GLN A 37 23.50 17.82 -3.96
C GLN A 37 23.78 17.95 -5.49
N LEU A 38 24.64 17.13 -6.06
CA LEU A 38 25.12 17.22 -7.42
C LEU A 38 24.69 15.99 -8.23
N ARG A 39 23.55 16.16 -8.90
CA ARG A 39 23.26 15.67 -10.27
C ARG A 39 23.61 14.21 -10.51
N SER A 40 22.69 13.29 -10.21
CA SER A 40 22.75 11.95 -10.79
C SER A 40 21.58 11.76 -11.74
N SER A 41 21.88 11.23 -12.94
CA SER A 41 20.96 11.09 -14.08
C SER A 41 20.45 9.67 -14.22
N SER A 42 20.35 8.90 -13.14
CA SER A 42 19.79 7.55 -13.19
C SER A 42 19.38 7.01 -11.83
N PHE A 43 18.08 6.77 -11.68
CA PHE A 43 17.49 6.10 -10.52
C PHE A 43 16.78 4.82 -10.94
N ALA A 44 16.37 4.02 -9.98
CA ALA A 44 15.32 3.01 -10.14
C ALA A 44 14.61 2.98 -8.79
N MET A 45 13.32 2.66 -8.79
CA MET A 45 12.52 2.62 -7.56
C MET A 45 11.54 1.45 -7.57
N ARG A 46 11.20 0.98 -6.37
CA ARG A 46 10.10 0.06 -6.10
C ARG A 46 9.44 0.48 -4.79
N MET A 47 8.11 0.39 -4.74
CA MET A 47 7.36 0.68 -3.52
C MET A 47 6.72 -0.62 -3.00
N SER A 48 6.78 -0.83 -1.70
CA SER A 48 5.95 -1.84 -1.05
C SER A 48 4.48 -1.45 -1.21
N LYS A 49 3.62 -2.40 -1.54
CA LYS A 49 2.19 -2.14 -1.78
C LYS A 49 1.47 -1.56 -0.56
N ASN A 50 1.91 -1.85 0.67
CA ASN A 50 1.40 -1.16 1.87
C ASN A 50 1.78 0.34 1.96
N GLY A 51 2.52 0.89 1.00
CA GLY A 51 2.93 2.30 0.94
C GLY A 51 3.97 2.69 1.98
N ARG A 52 4.46 1.73 2.79
CA ARG A 52 5.36 2.02 3.91
C ARG A 52 6.82 2.13 3.50
N PHE A 53 7.26 1.40 2.49
CA PHE A 53 8.68 1.31 2.15
C PHE A 53 8.91 1.62 0.68
N MET A 54 9.95 2.40 0.42
CA MET A 54 10.42 2.69 -0.92
C MET A 54 11.87 2.25 -1.06
N MET A 55 12.11 1.29 -1.94
CA MET A 55 13.45 0.85 -2.30
C MET A 55 13.92 1.62 -3.54
N PHE A 56 15.14 2.13 -3.53
CA PHE A 56 15.72 2.86 -4.65
C PHE A 56 17.22 2.65 -4.78
N SER A 57 17.76 2.88 -5.99
CA SER A 57 19.19 2.82 -6.27
C SER A 57 19.80 4.22 -6.39
N THR A 58 21.02 4.41 -5.86
CA THR A 58 21.83 5.62 -6.10
C THR A 58 23.24 5.24 -6.53
N PRO A 59 23.93 6.05 -7.36
CA PRO A 59 25.36 5.85 -7.61
C PRO A 59 26.19 5.94 -6.31
N ASN A 60 27.27 5.17 -6.23
CA ASN A 60 28.29 5.23 -5.20
C ASN A 60 29.46 6.08 -5.69
N PHE A 61 29.62 7.27 -5.11
CA PHE A 61 30.61 8.26 -5.57
C PHE A 61 32.02 8.05 -5.00
N GLU A 62 32.20 7.14 -4.04
CA GLU A 62 33.51 6.88 -3.44
C GLU A 62 34.42 6.00 -4.32
N VAL A 63 33.89 5.41 -5.39
CA VAL A 63 34.61 4.47 -6.26
C VAL A 63 35.06 5.16 -7.55
N THR A 64 36.38 5.25 -7.75
CA THR A 64 37.00 5.95 -8.89
C THR A 64 36.97 5.17 -10.22
N SER A 65 36.37 3.97 -10.26
CA SER A 65 36.54 3.02 -11.38
C SER A 65 35.29 2.65 -12.20
N GLY A 66 34.09 3.13 -11.85
CA GLY A 66 32.86 2.81 -12.59
C GLY A 66 31.57 3.31 -11.93
N LEU A 67 30.42 3.13 -12.61
CA LEU A 67 29.09 3.42 -12.06
C LEU A 67 28.66 2.27 -11.14
N ASP A 68 29.16 2.27 -9.91
CA ASP A 68 28.65 1.39 -8.86
C ASP A 68 27.35 1.97 -8.30
N PHE A 69 26.34 1.12 -8.08
CA PHE A 69 25.11 1.52 -7.42
C PHE A 69 25.00 0.94 -6.01
N GLN A 70 24.33 1.66 -5.13
CA GLN A 70 23.90 1.17 -3.81
C GLN A 70 22.38 1.17 -3.76
N TYR A 71 21.83 0.22 -3.00
CA TYR A 71 20.40 0.11 -2.80
C TYR A 71 20.03 0.55 -1.39
N TYR A 72 19.01 1.40 -1.32
CA TYR A 72 18.47 1.96 -0.10
C TYR A 72 17.01 1.60 0.03
N VAL A 73 16.54 1.50 1.27
CA VAL A 73 15.11 1.46 1.60
C VAL A 73 14.81 2.66 2.48
N GLN A 74 13.84 3.47 2.08
CA GLN A 74 13.27 4.51 2.92
C GLN A 74 11.95 4.02 3.52
N ASP A 75 11.83 4.06 4.85
CA ASP A 75 10.54 3.93 5.51
C ASP A 75 9.80 5.27 5.37
N MET A 76 8.76 5.28 4.55
CA MET A 76 7.92 6.45 4.26
C MET A 76 7.21 6.99 5.51
N LYS A 77 7.07 6.18 6.56
CA LYS A 77 6.52 6.59 7.85
C LYS A 77 7.58 7.24 8.76
N SER A 78 8.84 6.81 8.78
CA SER A 78 9.85 7.51 9.60
C SER A 78 10.65 8.53 8.80
N GLY A 79 10.59 8.49 7.48
CA GLY A 79 11.52 9.19 6.59
C GLY A 79 12.94 8.62 6.64
N GLU A 80 13.20 7.60 7.46
CA GLU A 80 14.52 7.00 7.65
C GLU A 80 14.94 6.22 6.41
N THR A 81 16.15 6.48 5.94
CA THR A 81 16.76 5.81 4.79
C THR A 81 17.86 4.89 5.27
N THR A 82 17.69 3.59 5.02
CA THR A 82 18.63 2.53 5.40
C THR A 82 19.35 2.02 4.16
N LEU A 83 20.69 1.93 4.22
CA LEU A 83 21.49 1.22 3.22
C LEU A 83 21.23 -0.28 3.38
N VAL A 84 20.78 -0.95 2.33
CA VAL A 84 20.44 -2.39 2.36
C VAL A 84 21.34 -3.26 1.49
N SER A 85 22.13 -2.65 0.60
CA SER A 85 23.22 -3.32 -0.10
C SER A 85 24.52 -3.23 0.70
N GLU A 86 25.31 -4.30 0.76
CA GLU A 86 26.71 -4.24 1.24
C GLU A 86 27.57 -3.34 0.34
N VAL A 87 28.79 -3.00 0.80
CA VAL A 87 29.77 -2.27 -0.02
C VAL A 87 30.27 -3.20 -1.13
N GLY A 88 29.71 -3.07 -2.33
CA GLY A 88 30.15 -3.83 -3.50
C GLY A 88 29.70 -3.24 -4.83
N ILE A 89 30.25 -3.82 -5.89
CA ILE A 89 30.06 -3.38 -7.28
C ILE A 89 28.66 -3.81 -7.73
N HIS A 90 27.72 -2.87 -7.86
CA HIS A 90 26.46 -3.12 -8.54
C HIS A 90 26.49 -2.40 -9.89
N ASN A 91 26.77 -3.15 -10.97
CA ASN A 91 26.80 -2.59 -12.33
C ASN A 91 25.40 -2.42 -12.96
N ASP A 92 24.31 -2.59 -12.21
CA ASP A 92 22.94 -2.52 -12.73
C ASP A 92 21.96 -1.88 -11.74
N MET A 93 21.27 -0.85 -12.21
CA MET A 93 20.33 -0.05 -11.44
C MET A 93 19.00 -0.73 -11.21
N GLN A 94 18.55 -1.65 -12.08
CA GLN A 94 17.17 -2.18 -12.00
C GLN A 94 17.02 -3.51 -11.27
N SER A 95 18.14 -4.12 -10.88
CA SER A 95 18.21 -5.49 -10.35
C SER A 95 17.90 -5.59 -8.87
N PHE A 96 16.76 -5.03 -8.46
CA PHE A 96 16.22 -5.16 -7.12
C PHE A 96 14.69 -5.21 -7.09
N GLY A 97 14.14 -5.61 -5.94
CA GLY A 97 12.71 -5.70 -5.65
C GLY A 97 12.44 -5.67 -4.15
N ILE A 98 11.22 -5.27 -3.79
CA ILE A 98 10.70 -5.26 -2.42
C ILE A 98 9.35 -5.97 -2.42
N SER A 99 9.06 -6.74 -1.37
CA SER A 99 7.78 -7.42 -1.21
C SER A 99 6.68 -6.43 -0.90
N GLU A 100 5.45 -6.85 -1.13
CA GLU A 100 4.28 -6.01 -0.94
C GLU A 100 4.10 -5.50 0.50
N ASN A 101 4.39 -6.36 1.48
CA ASN A 101 4.40 -5.97 2.90
C ASN A 101 5.68 -5.23 3.31
N GLY A 102 6.67 -5.13 2.43
CA GLY A 102 7.97 -4.52 2.67
C GLY A 102 8.90 -5.28 3.61
N GLN A 103 8.56 -6.53 3.96
CA GLN A 103 9.41 -7.37 4.81
C GLN A 103 10.63 -7.91 4.07
N PHE A 104 10.46 -8.32 2.82
CA PHE A 104 11.51 -8.96 2.04
C PHE A 104 12.02 -8.01 0.97
N ILE A 105 13.33 -7.91 0.84
CA ILE A 105 13.98 -7.27 -0.29
C ILE A 105 14.84 -8.30 -1.01
N ALA A 106 14.99 -8.12 -2.31
CA ALA A 106 15.91 -8.90 -3.11
C ALA A 106 16.70 -8.00 -4.04
N TYR A 107 17.96 -8.33 -4.27
CA TYR A 107 18.80 -7.63 -5.22
C TYR A 107 19.91 -8.52 -5.79
N ILE A 108 20.42 -8.16 -6.96
CA ILE A 108 21.58 -8.83 -7.55
C ILE A 108 22.85 -8.12 -7.10
N HIS A 109 23.82 -8.92 -6.65
CA HIS A 109 25.14 -8.47 -6.22
C HIS A 109 26.23 -9.23 -7.01
N TYR A 110 27.39 -8.60 -7.22
CA TYR A 110 28.54 -9.25 -7.87
C TYR A 110 29.56 -9.66 -6.82
N VAL A 111 29.88 -10.96 -6.78
CA VAL A 111 30.91 -11.53 -5.90
C VAL A 111 32.11 -11.95 -6.74
N GLU A 112 33.31 -11.67 -6.26
CA GLU A 112 34.53 -12.15 -6.92
C GLU A 112 34.82 -13.60 -6.52
N VAL A 113 34.82 -14.50 -7.51
CA VAL A 113 35.12 -15.93 -7.37
C VAL A 113 36.21 -16.29 -8.39
N ASN A 114 37.37 -16.74 -7.92
CA ASN A 114 38.51 -17.12 -8.78
C ASN A 114 38.94 -16.03 -9.79
N ASN A 115 38.94 -14.75 -9.38
CA ASN A 115 39.20 -13.57 -10.21
C ASN A 115 38.16 -13.30 -11.32
N PHE A 116 36.97 -13.88 -11.22
CA PHE A 116 35.82 -13.56 -12.07
C PHE A 116 34.68 -12.99 -11.22
N LEU A 117 33.93 -12.04 -11.78
CA LEU A 117 32.72 -11.52 -11.14
C LEU A 117 31.54 -12.42 -11.47
N GLU A 118 30.96 -13.03 -10.44
CA GLU A 118 29.74 -13.84 -10.54
C GLU A 118 28.55 -13.09 -9.95
N LYS A 119 27.38 -13.23 -10.58
CA LYS A 119 26.13 -12.66 -10.06
C LYS A 119 25.53 -13.59 -9.03
N VAL A 120 25.23 -13.05 -7.86
CA VAL A 120 24.46 -13.73 -6.81
C VAL A 120 23.13 -13.01 -6.58
N LEU A 121 22.11 -13.76 -6.20
CA LEU A 121 20.85 -13.19 -5.71
C LEU A 121 20.92 -13.08 -4.20
N VAL A 122 20.75 -11.88 -3.69
CA VAL A 122 20.65 -11.61 -2.25
C VAL A 122 19.18 -11.43 -1.91
N ILE A 123 18.71 -12.11 -0.87
CA ILE A 123 17.37 -11.97 -0.31
C ILE A 123 17.52 -11.66 1.17
N THR A 124 16.97 -10.53 1.61
CA THR A 124 17.03 -10.10 3.01
C THR A 124 15.63 -10.00 3.57
N ASP A 125 15.41 -10.64 4.72
CA ASP A 125 14.25 -10.46 5.58
C ASP A 125 14.53 -9.35 6.58
N LEU A 126 13.91 -8.19 6.38
CA LEU A 126 14.09 -7.00 7.22
C LEU A 126 13.46 -7.16 8.60
N ALA A 127 12.47 -8.05 8.79
CA ALA A 127 11.83 -8.24 10.08
C ALA A 127 12.69 -9.09 11.04
N TYR A 128 13.49 -10.01 10.50
CA TYR A 128 14.36 -10.91 11.27
C TYR A 128 15.85 -10.65 11.06
N GLU A 129 16.20 -9.64 10.27
CA GLU A 129 17.58 -9.26 9.92
C GLU A 129 18.41 -10.43 9.35
N THR A 130 17.75 -11.33 8.62
CA THR A 130 18.42 -12.48 8.00
C THR A 130 18.67 -12.25 6.53
N THR A 131 19.88 -12.57 6.06
CA THR A 131 20.25 -12.49 4.64
C THR A 131 20.61 -13.86 4.10
N GLN A 132 20.07 -14.19 2.93
CA GLN A 132 20.41 -15.37 2.14
C GLN A 132 21.11 -14.91 0.86
N VAL A 133 22.27 -15.50 0.57
CA VAL A 133 23.02 -15.27 -0.66
C VAL A 133 23.00 -16.53 -1.49
N ILE A 134 22.43 -16.45 -2.69
CA ILE A 134 22.21 -17.60 -3.56
C ILE A 134 23.16 -17.50 -4.76
N PRO A 135 24.16 -18.39 -4.85
CA PRO A 135 25.06 -18.48 -6.01
C PRO A 135 24.43 -19.29 -7.15
N ASP A 136 25.17 -19.40 -8.26
CA ASP A 136 24.86 -20.30 -9.40
C ASP A 136 23.51 -20.09 -10.10
N LEU A 137 22.84 -18.97 -9.87
CA LEU A 137 21.68 -18.57 -10.65
C LEU A 137 22.13 -18.14 -12.04
N ILE A 138 21.57 -18.76 -13.08
CA ILE A 138 21.73 -18.29 -14.45
C ILE A 138 21.03 -16.93 -14.53
N LEU A 139 21.80 -15.85 -14.50
CA LEU A 139 21.36 -14.45 -14.54
C LEU A 139 22.06 -13.74 -15.71
N VAL A 140 21.36 -13.57 -16.82
CA VAL A 140 21.85 -12.95 -18.05
C VAL A 140 21.21 -11.57 -18.23
N GLY A 141 22.05 -10.53 -18.35
CA GLY A 141 21.57 -9.15 -18.51
C GLY A 141 20.98 -8.54 -17.23
N ASN A 142 20.15 -7.51 -17.43
CA ASN A 142 19.56 -6.70 -16.37
C ASN A 142 18.18 -7.24 -16.02
N ASN A 143 17.95 -7.52 -14.73
CA ASN A 143 16.72 -8.17 -14.27
C ASN A 143 15.87 -7.18 -13.51
N ARG A 144 14.55 -7.32 -13.62
CA ARG A 144 13.65 -6.78 -12.60
C ARG A 144 13.25 -7.92 -11.71
N LEU A 145 13.39 -7.70 -10.41
CA LEU A 145 13.02 -8.69 -9.40
C LEU A 145 11.64 -8.32 -8.86
N PHE A 146 10.78 -9.32 -8.78
CA PHE A 146 9.49 -9.25 -8.11
C PHE A 146 9.55 -10.18 -6.90
N VAL A 147 9.23 -9.67 -5.73
CA VAL A 147 9.41 -10.36 -4.46
C VAL A 147 8.05 -10.61 -3.84
N THR A 148 7.76 -11.85 -3.50
CA THR A 148 6.51 -12.26 -2.84
C THR A 148 6.58 -12.01 -1.33
N ASN A 149 5.45 -12.05 -0.64
CA ASN A 149 5.41 -11.95 0.82
C ASN A 149 5.94 -13.20 1.53
N THR A 150 6.31 -14.25 0.79
CA THR A 150 7.00 -15.43 1.32
C THR A 150 8.51 -15.40 1.08
N GLY A 151 9.03 -14.31 0.49
CA GLY A 151 10.45 -14.16 0.14
C GLY A 151 10.86 -14.87 -1.16
N ASP A 152 9.91 -15.48 -1.89
CA ASP A 152 10.17 -16.05 -3.21
C ASP A 152 10.41 -14.92 -4.22
N VAL A 153 11.34 -15.14 -5.16
CA VAL A 153 11.77 -14.14 -6.15
C VAL A 153 11.45 -14.60 -7.57
N ILE A 154 10.79 -13.73 -8.32
CA ILE A 154 10.43 -13.94 -9.73
C ILE A 154 11.19 -12.92 -10.57
N TYR A 155 11.79 -13.38 -11.67
CA TYR A 155 12.58 -12.53 -12.56
C TYR A 155 12.55 -13.04 -14.00
N ARG A 156 12.76 -12.12 -14.94
CA ARG A 156 12.89 -12.44 -16.37
C ARG A 156 14.35 -12.46 -16.78
N ASN A 157 14.79 -13.57 -17.36
CA ASN A 157 16.14 -13.71 -17.89
C ASN A 157 16.15 -13.96 -19.42
N ARG A 158 17.29 -13.83 -20.08
CA ARG A 158 17.54 -14.39 -21.42
C ARG A 158 17.97 -15.86 -21.34
N THR A 159 17.65 -16.62 -22.38
CA THR A 159 18.15 -17.98 -22.60
C THR A 159 19.67 -17.98 -22.76
N VAL A 160 20.31 -19.13 -22.53
CA VAL A 160 21.78 -19.29 -22.55
C VAL A 160 22.39 -18.88 -23.90
N ASP A 161 21.66 -19.10 -25.00
CA ASP A 161 22.06 -18.72 -26.37
C ASP A 161 21.71 -17.26 -26.73
N ASN A 162 21.13 -16.50 -25.79
CA ASN A 162 20.79 -15.08 -25.94
C ASN A 162 19.69 -14.78 -26.99
N THR A 163 18.93 -15.80 -27.43
CA THR A 163 17.94 -15.66 -28.52
C THR A 163 16.52 -15.39 -28.02
N GLN A 164 16.18 -15.82 -26.80
CA GLN A 164 14.84 -15.70 -26.22
C GLN A 164 14.91 -15.20 -24.77
N TYR A 165 13.77 -14.77 -24.25
CA TYR A 165 13.56 -14.46 -22.83
C TYR A 165 12.69 -15.54 -22.20
N GLN A 166 12.93 -15.82 -20.92
CA GLN A 166 12.17 -16.76 -20.10
C GLN A 166 11.87 -16.18 -18.71
N ILE A 167 10.79 -16.64 -18.08
CA ILE A 167 10.45 -16.31 -16.69
C ILE A 167 11.01 -17.38 -15.76
N ASN A 168 11.71 -16.96 -14.71
CA ASN A 168 12.23 -17.85 -13.68
C ASN A 168 11.62 -17.50 -12.32
N LYS A 169 11.43 -18.52 -11.50
CA LYS A 169 10.89 -18.43 -10.14
C LYS A 169 11.82 -19.18 -9.19
N TYR A 170 12.33 -18.47 -8.20
CA TYR A 170 13.10 -19.03 -7.10
C TYR A 170 12.21 -19.11 -5.87
N LYS A 171 11.95 -20.34 -5.40
CA LYS A 171 11.05 -20.61 -4.28
C LYS A 171 11.68 -21.61 -3.32
N GLN A 172 11.79 -21.25 -2.05
CA GLN A 172 12.28 -22.12 -0.97
C GLN A 172 13.61 -22.85 -1.29
N GLY A 173 14.62 -22.15 -1.82
CA GLY A 173 15.90 -22.79 -2.14
C GLY A 173 15.99 -23.40 -3.54
N ILE A 174 14.87 -23.47 -4.27
CA ILE A 174 14.79 -24.18 -5.55
C ILE A 174 14.49 -23.17 -6.66
N GLY A 175 15.44 -23.06 -7.59
CA GLY A 175 15.24 -22.37 -8.85
C GLY A 175 14.45 -23.23 -9.83
N SER A 176 13.40 -22.66 -10.42
CA SER A 176 12.62 -23.27 -11.49
C SER A 176 12.43 -22.27 -12.64
N SER A 177 12.47 -22.75 -13.87
CA SER A 177 12.09 -21.95 -15.04
C SER A 177 10.64 -22.27 -15.42
N SER A 178 9.84 -21.23 -15.64
CA SER A 178 8.51 -21.35 -16.22
C SER A 178 8.62 -21.30 -17.75
N LEU A 179 7.85 -22.14 -18.45
CA LEU A 179 7.99 -22.48 -19.88
C LEU A 179 7.74 -21.34 -20.88
N LEU A 180 7.33 -20.15 -20.44
CA LEU A 180 7.09 -19.03 -21.35
C LEU A 180 8.40 -18.49 -21.90
N THR A 181 8.69 -18.87 -23.15
CA THR A 181 9.84 -18.41 -23.93
C THR A 181 9.38 -17.49 -25.06
N GLY A 182 9.92 -16.28 -25.14
CA GLY A 182 9.51 -15.31 -26.16
C GLY A 182 10.64 -14.36 -26.59
N THR A 183 10.54 -13.80 -27.80
CA THR A 183 11.57 -12.87 -28.33
C THR A 183 11.55 -11.51 -27.64
N LYS A 184 10.42 -11.11 -27.07
CA LYS A 184 10.24 -9.94 -26.20
C LYS A 184 9.18 -10.27 -25.15
N LEU A 185 9.62 -10.68 -23.97
CA LEU A 185 8.78 -10.99 -22.81
C LEU A 185 8.98 -9.91 -21.75
N LEU A 186 7.96 -9.32 -21.14
CA LEU A 186 8.11 -8.31 -20.07
C LEU A 186 7.14 -8.62 -18.93
N ILE A 187 7.63 -8.65 -17.69
CA ILE A 187 6.76 -8.82 -16.50
C ILE A 187 6.28 -7.43 -16.06
N GLY A 188 4.97 -7.29 -15.93
CA GLY A 188 4.32 -6.07 -15.44
C GLY A 188 3.93 -6.12 -13.97
N GLY A 189 3.67 -7.32 -13.43
CA GLY A 189 3.34 -7.51 -12.01
C GLY A 189 3.22 -8.99 -11.62
N ILE A 190 3.15 -9.24 -10.31
CA ILE A 190 2.90 -10.56 -9.72
C ILE A 190 1.89 -10.42 -8.58
N ASP A 191 1.17 -11.48 -8.25
CA ASP A 191 0.41 -11.53 -7.00
C ASP A 191 1.32 -11.82 -5.79
N THR A 192 0.78 -11.65 -4.57
CA THR A 192 1.52 -11.87 -3.30
C THR A 192 2.09 -13.26 -3.12
N THR A 193 1.48 -14.25 -3.75
CA THR A 193 1.87 -15.67 -3.65
C THR A 193 2.87 -16.06 -4.73
N GLY A 194 3.10 -15.17 -5.70
CA GLY A 194 3.83 -15.41 -6.93
C GLY A 194 3.18 -16.46 -7.83
N ASN A 195 1.89 -16.76 -7.63
CA ASN A 195 1.18 -17.78 -8.39
C ASN A 195 0.75 -17.24 -9.74
N ASN A 196 0.27 -16.00 -9.80
CA ASN A 196 -0.09 -15.32 -11.03
C ASN A 196 0.94 -14.26 -11.41
N ILE A 197 1.32 -14.22 -12.69
CA ILE A 197 2.26 -13.26 -13.26
C ILE A 197 1.58 -12.54 -14.42
N ALA A 198 1.50 -11.22 -14.36
CA ALA A 198 1.10 -10.39 -15.48
C ALA A 198 2.30 -10.11 -16.39
N TYR A 199 2.19 -10.45 -17.68
CA TYR A 199 3.26 -10.26 -18.63
C TYR A 199 2.78 -9.86 -20.02
N LEU A 200 3.66 -9.19 -20.77
CA LEU A 200 3.49 -8.87 -22.18
C LEU A 200 4.33 -9.82 -23.03
N GLU A 201 3.73 -10.29 -24.13
CA GLU A 201 4.40 -11.10 -25.14
C GLU A 201 4.08 -10.58 -26.53
N ASN A 202 5.10 -10.52 -27.39
CA ASN A 202 4.94 -10.11 -28.78
C ASN A 202 4.52 -11.31 -29.63
N TRP A 203 3.29 -11.31 -30.14
CA TRP A 203 2.75 -12.32 -31.04
C TRP A 203 2.77 -11.81 -32.48
N THR A 204 3.29 -12.59 -33.41
CA THR A 204 2.98 -12.38 -34.84
C THR A 204 1.70 -13.10 -35.18
N THR A 205 0.66 -12.36 -35.53
CA THR A 205 -0.55 -12.96 -36.10
C THR A 205 -0.23 -13.60 -37.46
N PRO A 206 -0.98 -14.63 -37.90
CA PRO A 206 -0.84 -15.20 -39.25
C PRO A 206 -0.97 -14.19 -40.40
N ALA A 207 -1.55 -13.01 -40.13
CA ALA A 207 -1.70 -11.90 -41.07
C ALA A 207 -0.48 -10.95 -41.13
N GLY A 208 0.61 -11.24 -40.40
CA GLY A 208 1.84 -10.46 -40.45
C GLY A 208 1.86 -9.20 -39.58
N PHE A 209 0.84 -8.96 -38.76
CA PHE A 209 0.88 -7.91 -37.75
C PHE A 209 1.61 -8.44 -36.50
N ALA A 210 2.65 -7.72 -36.06
CA ALA A 210 3.28 -7.92 -34.76
C ALA A 210 2.43 -7.20 -33.71
N THR A 211 1.70 -7.96 -32.92
CA THR A 211 0.79 -7.48 -31.88
C THR A 211 1.36 -7.82 -30.51
N VAL A 212 1.42 -6.85 -29.59
CA VAL A 212 1.77 -7.14 -28.19
C VAL A 212 0.49 -7.55 -27.47
N GLY A 213 0.45 -8.76 -26.93
CA GLY A 213 -0.66 -9.27 -26.11
C GLY A 213 -0.29 -9.23 -24.63
N GLY A 214 -1.25 -8.86 -23.78
CA GLY A 214 -1.12 -8.94 -22.33
C GLY A 214 -1.73 -10.24 -21.82
N PHE A 215 -1.05 -10.90 -20.89
CA PHE A 215 -1.44 -12.22 -20.40
C PHE A 215 -1.22 -12.33 -18.88
N ILE A 216 -2.01 -13.17 -18.23
CA ILE A 216 -1.75 -13.69 -16.88
C ILE A 216 -1.30 -15.14 -17.00
N LEU A 217 -0.10 -15.44 -16.50
CA LEU A 217 0.41 -16.80 -16.33
C LEU A 217 0.07 -17.29 -14.93
N ASP A 218 -0.61 -18.41 -14.82
CA ASP A 218 -0.64 -19.22 -13.61
C ASP A 218 0.60 -20.11 -13.57
N THR A 219 1.53 -19.81 -12.67
CA THR A 219 2.79 -20.53 -12.49
C THR A 219 2.62 -21.94 -11.90
N THR A 220 1.45 -22.26 -11.36
CA THR A 220 1.14 -23.60 -10.85
C THR A 220 0.75 -24.55 -11.98
N THR A 221 -0.07 -24.06 -12.93
CA THR A 221 -0.58 -24.86 -14.05
C THR A 221 0.21 -24.67 -15.34
N GLY A 222 1.02 -23.61 -15.43
CA GLY A 222 1.73 -23.19 -16.63
C GLY A 222 0.81 -22.61 -17.71
N GLN A 223 -0.47 -22.41 -17.40
CA GLN A 223 -1.46 -21.89 -18.36
C GLN A 223 -1.43 -20.36 -18.39
N SER A 224 -1.48 -19.80 -19.60
CA SER A 224 -1.59 -18.37 -19.83
C SER A 224 -3.00 -17.99 -20.29
N GLN A 225 -3.56 -16.93 -19.72
CA GLN A 225 -4.83 -16.35 -20.14
C GLN A 225 -4.59 -14.92 -20.67
N ALA A 226 -5.14 -14.59 -21.84
CA ALA A 226 -5.10 -13.23 -22.36
C ALA A 226 -5.90 -12.26 -21.47
N VAL A 227 -5.36 -11.06 -21.26
CA VAL A 227 -6.00 -9.95 -20.56
C VAL A 227 -6.61 -9.02 -21.61
N GLY A 228 -7.94 -8.99 -21.69
CA GLY A 228 -8.69 -8.24 -22.72
C GLY A 228 -9.65 -9.13 -23.51
N THR A 229 -10.39 -8.54 -24.45
CA THR A 229 -11.18 -9.33 -25.42
C THR A 229 -10.31 -9.69 -26.64
N GLN A 230 -10.71 -10.70 -27.44
CA GLN A 230 -9.90 -11.28 -28.55
C GLN A 230 -9.42 -10.27 -29.62
N ASN A 231 -9.92 -9.04 -29.58
CA ASN A 231 -9.68 -7.96 -30.50
C ASN A 231 -8.85 -6.83 -29.85
N TYR A 232 -7.99 -7.09 -28.86
CA TYR A 232 -7.23 -6.03 -28.18
C TYR A 232 -5.73 -6.33 -28.07
N GLU A 233 -4.92 -5.34 -28.44
CA GLU A 233 -3.46 -5.35 -28.27
C GLU A 233 -3.10 -4.59 -26.99
N ALA A 234 -2.48 -5.26 -26.01
CA ALA A 234 -2.07 -4.61 -24.76
C ALA A 234 -0.63 -4.09 -24.85
N THR A 235 -0.41 -2.85 -24.45
CA THR A 235 0.91 -2.20 -24.38
C THR A 235 1.46 -2.12 -22.96
N ALA A 236 0.60 -2.30 -21.95
CA ALA A 236 0.95 -2.44 -20.54
C ALA A 236 -0.06 -3.35 -19.84
N VAL A 237 0.40 -4.14 -18.87
CA VAL A 237 -0.44 -5.02 -18.05
C VAL A 237 0.13 -5.09 -16.64
N THR A 238 -0.73 -5.18 -15.63
CA THR A 238 -0.34 -5.37 -14.23
C THR A 238 -1.39 -6.21 -13.50
N ILE A 239 -1.02 -6.74 -12.34
CA ILE A 239 -1.86 -7.52 -11.44
C ILE A 239 -1.51 -7.13 -9.99
N ASN A 240 -2.51 -7.05 -9.11
CA ASN A 240 -2.31 -6.88 -7.67
C ASN A 240 -2.37 -8.21 -6.91
N ALA A 241 -2.27 -8.18 -5.59
CA ALA A 241 -2.29 -9.38 -4.76
C ALA A 241 -3.62 -10.11 -4.77
N SER A 242 -4.72 -9.36 -4.81
CA SER A 242 -6.07 -9.92 -4.92
C SER A 242 -6.30 -10.59 -6.27
N GLY A 243 -5.42 -10.37 -7.25
CA GLY A 243 -5.43 -10.91 -8.61
C GLY A 243 -6.22 -10.06 -9.61
N SER A 244 -6.67 -8.87 -9.20
CA SER A 244 -7.28 -7.90 -10.11
C SER A 244 -6.23 -7.37 -11.09
N THR A 245 -6.64 -7.20 -12.34
CA THR A 245 -5.72 -6.88 -13.44
C THR A 245 -6.11 -5.56 -14.10
N ALA A 246 -5.11 -4.74 -14.43
CA ALA A 246 -5.29 -3.61 -15.33
C ALA A 246 -4.46 -3.83 -16.59
N ALA A 247 -5.02 -3.44 -17.74
CA ALA A 247 -4.34 -3.46 -19.02
C ALA A 247 -4.69 -2.21 -19.83
N VAL A 248 -3.70 -1.69 -20.56
CA VAL A 248 -3.89 -0.60 -21.51
C VAL A 248 -3.59 -1.14 -22.90
N GLY A 249 -4.43 -0.79 -23.88
CA GLY A 249 -4.28 -1.32 -25.23
C GLY A 249 -5.10 -0.64 -26.31
N TYR A 250 -5.04 -1.17 -27.53
CA TYR A 250 -5.83 -0.72 -28.70
C TYR A 250 -6.85 -1.77 -29.10
N SER A 251 -7.98 -1.34 -29.69
CA SER A 251 -8.90 -2.25 -30.38
C SER A 251 -8.32 -2.71 -31.73
N ASN A 252 -8.69 -3.93 -32.16
CA ASN A 252 -8.26 -4.59 -33.39
C ASN A 252 -9.47 -5.20 -34.13
N PRO A 253 -9.82 -4.73 -35.34
CA PRO A 253 -9.20 -3.61 -36.04
C PRO A 253 -9.44 -2.30 -35.27
N PRO A 254 -8.54 -1.30 -35.39
CA PRO A 254 -8.71 -0.03 -34.68
C PRO A 254 -10.02 0.62 -35.13
N VAL A 255 -11.04 0.60 -34.28
CA VAL A 255 -12.31 1.29 -34.58
C VAL A 255 -12.10 2.80 -34.44
N SER A 256 -11.18 3.17 -33.56
CA SER A 256 -10.56 4.48 -33.39
C SER A 256 -9.08 4.27 -33.08
N ASN A 257 -8.19 5.17 -33.50
CA ASN A 257 -6.78 5.17 -33.07
C ASN A 257 -6.62 5.57 -31.59
N THR A 258 -7.71 5.52 -30.80
CA THR A 258 -7.72 5.90 -29.40
C THR A 258 -7.45 4.67 -28.54
N PRO A 259 -6.33 4.62 -27.82
CA PRO A 259 -6.06 3.57 -26.87
C PRO A 259 -7.05 3.60 -25.69
N MET A 260 -7.31 2.44 -25.10
CA MET A 260 -8.26 2.24 -24.03
C MET A 260 -7.61 1.63 -22.79
N LEU A 261 -7.97 2.12 -21.60
CA LEU A 261 -7.69 1.49 -20.32
C LEU A 261 -8.84 0.53 -19.96
N GLN A 262 -8.48 -0.73 -19.76
CA GLN A 262 -9.37 -1.80 -19.34
C GLN A 262 -8.94 -2.27 -17.96
N VAL A 263 -9.91 -2.40 -17.04
CA VAL A 263 -9.67 -2.97 -15.72
C VAL A 263 -10.63 -4.12 -15.52
N ARG A 264 -10.09 -5.20 -14.97
CA ARG A 264 -10.84 -6.40 -14.62
C ARG A 264 -10.62 -6.64 -13.14
N THR A 265 -11.68 -6.42 -12.36
CA THR A 265 -11.73 -6.77 -10.94
C THR A 265 -12.19 -8.22 -10.79
N LEU A 266 -11.53 -8.98 -9.91
CA LEU A 266 -11.82 -10.40 -9.76
C LEU A 266 -13.21 -10.70 -9.20
N GLU A 267 -13.77 -9.82 -8.38
CA GLU A 267 -15.10 -10.01 -7.77
C GLU A 267 -16.22 -10.18 -8.80
N THR A 268 -16.08 -9.60 -9.99
CA THR A 268 -17.14 -9.62 -11.02
C THR A 268 -16.78 -10.47 -12.23
N GLY A 269 -15.50 -10.73 -12.49
CA GLY A 269 -15.02 -11.36 -13.72
C GLY A 269 -15.31 -10.57 -14.99
N ALA A 270 -15.94 -9.39 -14.88
CA ALA A 270 -16.30 -8.54 -16.00
C ALA A 270 -15.11 -7.67 -16.39
N LEU A 271 -14.86 -7.58 -17.70
CA LEU A 271 -13.89 -6.65 -18.25
C LEU A 271 -14.62 -5.31 -18.42
N THR A 272 -14.26 -4.31 -17.63
CA THR A 272 -14.87 -2.97 -17.74
C THR A 272 -13.93 -2.08 -18.53
N ALA A 273 -14.36 -1.67 -19.72
CA ALA A 273 -13.71 -0.57 -20.43
C ALA A 273 -14.01 0.73 -19.68
N ILE A 274 -12.97 1.37 -19.13
CA ILE A 274 -13.18 2.58 -18.31
C ILE A 274 -13.04 3.85 -19.16
N SER A 275 -12.18 3.84 -20.17
CA SER A 275 -11.82 5.06 -20.92
C SER A 275 -12.57 5.26 -22.24
N GLU A 276 -13.59 4.46 -22.56
CA GLU A 276 -14.59 4.88 -23.55
C GLU A 276 -15.43 6.01 -22.90
N GLY A 277 -14.95 7.26 -22.98
CA GLY A 277 -15.73 8.44 -22.57
C GLY A 277 -15.14 9.39 -21.53
N GLN A 278 -13.83 9.47 -21.32
CA GLN A 278 -13.23 10.68 -20.73
C GLN A 278 -12.90 11.64 -21.89
N ALA A 279 -13.82 12.56 -22.20
CA ALA A 279 -13.71 13.47 -23.35
C ALA A 279 -12.43 14.33 -23.31
N ASP A 280 -11.88 14.54 -22.11
CA ASP A 280 -10.77 15.46 -21.86
C ASP A 280 -9.39 14.78 -21.73
N VAL A 281 -9.25 13.49 -22.07
CA VAL A 281 -7.96 12.77 -22.06
C VAL A 281 -7.85 11.87 -23.30
N GLU A 282 -7.16 12.34 -24.34
CA GLU A 282 -6.84 11.57 -25.56
C GLU A 282 -5.42 11.05 -25.47
N GLY A 283 -5.23 9.79 -25.84
CA GLY A 283 -3.90 9.31 -26.16
C GLY A 283 -3.16 8.83 -24.93
N VAL A 284 -3.35 7.55 -24.66
CA VAL A 284 -2.23 6.66 -24.33
C VAL A 284 -1.32 6.38 -25.56
N SER A 285 -1.42 7.22 -26.61
CA SER A 285 -0.72 7.13 -27.91
C SER A 285 0.77 7.45 -27.83
N ALA A 286 1.22 8.01 -26.69
CA ALA A 286 2.64 8.23 -26.37
C ALA A 286 3.30 7.01 -25.71
N LEU A 287 2.60 5.87 -25.51
CA LEU A 287 3.17 4.61 -25.00
C LEU A 287 4.04 3.88 -26.03
N ARG A 288 4.90 4.60 -26.76
CA ARG A 288 6.00 3.97 -27.47
C ARG A 288 7.10 3.75 -26.43
N ASP A 289 7.19 2.51 -25.95
CA ASP A 289 8.30 1.95 -25.15
C ASP A 289 8.24 1.97 -23.60
N LEU A 290 7.07 2.00 -22.93
CA LEU A 290 7.04 2.02 -21.45
C LEU A 290 5.98 1.12 -20.80
N THR A 291 6.33 -0.17 -20.60
CA THR A 291 5.55 -1.20 -19.87
C THR A 291 5.43 -0.96 -18.35
N ASN A 292 5.74 0.26 -17.92
CA ASN A 292 6.03 0.68 -16.55
C ASN A 292 5.11 1.80 -16.09
N ALA A 293 4.32 2.32 -17.01
CA ALA A 293 3.43 3.45 -16.80
C ALA A 293 2.02 2.97 -16.39
N LEU A 294 1.90 1.85 -15.67
CA LEU A 294 0.63 1.25 -15.25
C LEU A 294 0.78 0.49 -13.94
N ASP A 295 0.04 0.89 -12.90
CA ASP A 295 -0.08 0.13 -11.66
C ASP A 295 -1.48 0.23 -11.07
N ILE A 296 -1.91 -0.78 -10.31
CA ILE A 296 -3.27 -0.90 -9.73
C ILE A 296 -3.20 -1.09 -8.21
N SER A 297 -4.13 -0.44 -7.49
CA SER A 297 -4.31 -0.60 -6.05
C SER A 297 -4.86 -1.98 -5.70
N GLU A 298 -4.67 -2.42 -4.45
CA GLU A 298 -5.08 -3.77 -4.01
C GLU A 298 -6.58 -4.05 -4.08
N ASP A 299 -7.38 -3.03 -3.78
CA ASP A 299 -8.85 -3.08 -3.91
C ASP A 299 -9.32 -3.00 -5.37
N GLY A 300 -8.41 -2.83 -6.33
CA GLY A 300 -8.70 -2.68 -7.75
C GLY A 300 -9.43 -1.38 -8.10
N ARG A 301 -9.63 -0.48 -7.13
CA ARG A 301 -10.39 0.76 -7.30
C ARG A 301 -9.60 1.85 -8.01
N PHE A 302 -8.28 1.88 -7.84
CA PHE A 302 -7.45 2.96 -8.38
C PHE A 302 -6.38 2.44 -9.32
N VAL A 303 -6.21 3.13 -10.44
CA VAL A 303 -5.19 2.82 -11.43
C VAL A 303 -4.34 4.07 -11.66
N SER A 304 -3.03 3.90 -11.60
CA SER A 304 -2.08 4.95 -11.96
C SER A 304 -1.51 4.66 -13.34
N PHE A 305 -1.55 5.65 -14.24
CA PHE A 305 -1.17 5.48 -15.64
C PHE A 305 -0.69 6.76 -16.30
N ARG A 306 0.18 6.65 -17.32
CA ARG A 306 0.61 7.80 -18.13
C ARG A 306 -0.36 8.02 -19.30
N ALA A 307 -0.77 9.26 -19.54
CA ALA A 307 -1.57 9.63 -20.70
C ALA A 307 -1.25 11.04 -21.20
N ARG A 308 -1.71 11.36 -22.41
CA ARG A 308 -1.59 12.67 -23.04
C ARG A 308 -2.84 13.53 -22.80
N LEU A 309 -2.66 14.84 -22.69
CA LEU A 309 -3.72 15.85 -22.56
C LEU A 309 -4.37 16.19 -23.91
N THR A 310 -5.69 16.41 -23.93
CA THR A 310 -6.43 16.99 -25.08
C THR A 310 -6.71 18.46 -24.89
N SER A 311 -7.08 19.12 -25.99
CA SER A 311 -7.58 20.49 -26.00
C SER A 311 -8.73 20.77 -25.04
N GLU A 312 -9.47 19.74 -24.61
CA GLU A 312 -10.59 19.88 -23.67
C GLU A 312 -10.13 19.86 -22.19
N HIS A 313 -8.92 19.39 -21.90
CA HIS A 313 -8.38 19.39 -20.54
C HIS A 313 -8.02 20.83 -20.06
N PRO A 314 -8.37 21.24 -18.82
CA PRO A 314 -8.08 22.57 -18.30
C PRO A 314 -6.60 22.99 -18.39
N ASP A 315 -5.70 22.03 -18.23
CA ASP A 315 -4.24 22.26 -18.29
C ASP A 315 -3.66 22.28 -19.71
N TYR A 316 -4.45 22.00 -20.76
CA TYR A 316 -3.94 21.95 -22.14
C TYR A 316 -3.45 23.29 -22.66
N ASN A 317 -4.24 24.35 -22.46
CA ASN A 317 -3.88 25.69 -22.93
C ASN A 317 -2.61 26.21 -22.24
N ILE A 318 -2.39 25.81 -20.98
CA ILE A 318 -1.17 26.13 -20.24
C ILE A 318 0.02 25.43 -20.90
N ALA A 319 -0.11 24.14 -21.23
CA ALA A 319 0.91 23.37 -21.92
C ALA A 319 1.23 23.92 -23.33
N GLU A 320 0.22 24.41 -24.06
CA GLU A 320 0.37 24.98 -25.40
C GLU A 320 1.10 26.34 -25.38
N VAL A 321 0.71 27.25 -24.48
CA VAL A 321 1.27 28.62 -24.38
C VAL A 321 2.75 28.62 -24.02
N LEU A 322 3.21 27.63 -23.26
CA LEU A 322 4.61 27.50 -22.83
C LEU A 322 5.52 26.93 -23.93
N GLY A 323 4.99 26.67 -25.13
CA GLY A 323 5.77 26.53 -26.37
C GLY A 323 6.60 25.26 -26.53
N ASN A 324 6.46 24.28 -25.63
CA ASN A 324 7.27 23.06 -25.68
C ASN A 324 6.60 21.88 -26.42
N GLY A 325 5.31 21.95 -26.77
CA GLY A 325 4.58 20.86 -27.45
C GLY A 325 4.35 19.62 -26.55
N VAL A 326 4.17 19.83 -25.25
CA VAL A 326 4.29 18.79 -24.23
C VAL A 326 2.95 18.51 -23.56
N PHE A 327 2.43 17.31 -23.77
CA PHE A 327 1.07 16.96 -23.37
C PHE A 327 1.01 15.72 -22.46
N ASP A 328 2.12 15.03 -22.16
CA ASP A 328 2.07 13.80 -21.37
C ASP A 328 2.08 14.09 -19.85
N ARG A 329 1.29 13.32 -19.08
CA ARG A 329 1.16 13.39 -17.62
C ARG A 329 0.98 11.99 -17.01
N LEU A 330 1.31 11.84 -15.73
CA LEU A 330 0.90 10.71 -14.91
C LEU A 330 -0.44 11.04 -14.24
N PHE A 331 -1.36 10.09 -14.28
CA PHE A 331 -2.69 10.19 -13.71
C PHE A 331 -2.94 9.10 -12.67
N ARG A 332 -3.84 9.38 -11.74
CA ARG A 332 -4.57 8.37 -10.96
C ARG A 332 -6.05 8.45 -11.33
N LEU A 333 -6.64 7.32 -11.70
CA LEU A 333 -8.05 7.16 -12.02
C LEU A 333 -8.76 6.39 -10.92
N ASP A 334 -9.91 6.88 -10.47
CA ASP A 334 -10.89 6.08 -9.74
C ASP A 334 -11.73 5.29 -10.75
N VAL A 335 -11.62 3.97 -10.70
CA VAL A 335 -12.33 3.03 -11.59
C VAL A 335 -13.85 3.14 -11.44
N THR A 336 -14.33 3.50 -10.25
CA THR A 336 -15.75 3.56 -9.91
C THR A 336 -16.37 4.88 -10.39
N THR A 337 -15.75 6.02 -10.06
CA THR A 337 -16.27 7.34 -10.46
C THR A 337 -15.87 7.72 -11.88
N LYS A 338 -14.85 7.05 -12.43
CA LYS A 338 -14.18 7.35 -13.70
C LYS A 338 -13.43 8.68 -13.71
N GLU A 339 -13.22 9.30 -12.55
CA GLU A 339 -12.49 10.57 -12.46
C GLU A 339 -10.98 10.33 -12.43
N ALA A 340 -10.26 11.07 -13.26
CA ALA A 340 -8.80 11.07 -13.30
C ALA A 340 -8.25 12.37 -12.73
N ILE A 341 -7.22 12.27 -11.89
CA ILE A 341 -6.44 13.41 -11.39
C ILE A 341 -5.01 13.32 -11.91
N SER A 342 -4.44 14.45 -12.32
CA SER A 342 -3.02 14.55 -12.70
C SER A 342 -2.15 14.58 -11.44
N VAL A 343 -1.17 13.68 -11.36
CA VAL A 343 -0.27 13.54 -10.20
C VAL A 343 1.16 13.99 -10.50
N SER A 344 1.47 14.36 -11.75
CA SER A 344 2.79 14.88 -12.19
C SER A 344 2.75 16.34 -12.67
N LYS A 345 1.81 17.16 -12.18
CA LYS A 345 1.70 18.57 -12.59
C LYS A 345 2.88 19.41 -12.10
N THR A 346 3.51 20.18 -13.00
CA THR A 346 4.62 21.07 -12.64
C THR A 346 4.18 22.46 -12.27
N PHE A 347 5.01 23.15 -11.47
CA PHE A 347 4.70 24.43 -10.85
C PHE A 347 4.38 25.55 -11.84
N ASP A 348 5.11 25.60 -12.97
CA ASP A 348 4.88 26.56 -14.05
C ASP A 348 4.01 26.02 -15.18
N GLY A 349 3.49 24.79 -15.05
CA GLY A 349 2.73 24.08 -16.08
C GLY A 349 3.55 23.63 -17.30
N SER A 350 4.87 23.85 -17.32
CA SER A 350 5.70 23.73 -18.53
C SER A 350 6.22 22.34 -18.86
N ALA A 351 6.11 21.35 -17.96
CA ALA A 351 7.08 20.27 -18.04
C ALA A 351 6.70 19.10 -18.94
N ASN A 352 7.78 18.64 -19.57
CA ASN A 352 7.99 17.35 -20.19
C ASN A 352 8.30 16.33 -19.12
N ASP A 353 7.41 15.37 -18.96
CA ASP A 353 7.76 14.14 -18.29
C ASP A 353 8.62 13.31 -19.26
N ASN A 354 9.91 13.64 -19.33
CA ASN A 354 10.93 12.68 -19.75
C ASN A 354 11.02 11.64 -18.61
N PHE A 355 9.98 10.83 -18.46
CA PHE A 355 9.99 9.65 -17.60
C PHE A 355 10.99 8.69 -18.22
N VAL A 356 12.17 8.60 -17.61
CA VAL A 356 13.21 7.67 -18.04
C VAL A 356 12.78 6.28 -17.62
N ASN A 357 12.21 5.46 -18.52
CA ASN A 357 12.13 3.99 -18.44
C ASN A 357 11.80 3.33 -17.08
N GLN A 358 11.08 4.01 -16.19
CA GLN A 358 10.92 3.61 -14.78
C GLN A 358 9.46 3.59 -14.37
N GLY A 359 9.12 2.62 -13.51
CA GLY A 359 7.77 2.33 -13.06
C GLY A 359 7.11 3.50 -12.34
N ASN A 360 5.79 3.63 -12.46
CA ASN A 360 4.98 4.23 -11.41
C ASN A 360 4.44 3.13 -10.49
N TYR A 361 4.21 3.48 -9.23
CA TYR A 361 3.68 2.57 -8.22
C TYR A 361 2.57 3.25 -7.43
N ILE A 362 1.48 2.55 -7.16
CA ILE A 362 0.40 3.03 -6.30
C ILE A 362 0.31 2.18 -5.03
N SER A 363 0.14 2.83 -3.88
CA SER A 363 -0.06 2.16 -2.59
C SER A 363 -1.46 1.56 -2.51
N ASN A 364 -1.65 0.58 -1.64
CA ASN A 364 -2.93 -0.13 -1.46
C ASN A 364 -4.03 0.80 -0.96
N ASP A 365 -3.69 1.68 -0.02
CA ASP A 365 -4.60 2.74 0.45
C ASP A 365 -4.77 3.88 -0.58
N SER A 366 -4.04 3.79 -1.69
CA SER A 366 -4.08 4.70 -2.83
C SER A 366 -3.75 6.16 -2.50
N ARG A 367 -3.15 6.39 -1.32
CA ARG A 367 -2.67 7.69 -0.88
C ARG A 367 -1.32 8.06 -1.49
N ILE A 368 -0.56 7.11 -2.03
CA ILE A 368 0.78 7.38 -2.58
C ILE A 368 0.84 6.89 -4.01
N VAL A 369 1.26 7.78 -4.91
CA VAL A 369 1.72 7.43 -6.26
C VAL A 369 3.19 7.82 -6.39
N ALA A 370 4.06 6.82 -6.41
CA ALA A 370 5.50 7.01 -6.59
C ALA A 370 5.88 6.95 -8.08
N PHE A 371 6.80 7.81 -8.51
CA PHE A 371 7.28 7.86 -9.90
C PHE A 371 8.68 8.51 -9.99
N ALA A 372 9.48 8.09 -10.95
CA ALA A 372 10.77 8.73 -11.26
C ALA A 372 10.63 9.61 -12.51
N GLY A 373 11.17 10.84 -12.47
CA GLY A 373 11.11 11.72 -13.65
C GLY A 373 12.24 12.73 -13.72
N ALA A 374 12.69 13.03 -14.95
CA ALA A 374 13.66 14.08 -15.25
C ALA A 374 13.01 15.49 -15.28
N VAL A 375 12.05 15.72 -14.40
CA VAL A 375 11.07 16.79 -14.62
C VAL A 375 11.65 18.13 -14.18
N LYS A 376 11.52 19.11 -15.07
CA LYS A 376 11.83 20.51 -14.79
C LYS A 376 10.77 21.09 -13.86
N ASN A 377 11.15 21.72 -12.74
CA ASN A 377 10.25 22.53 -11.91
C ASN A 377 9.02 21.79 -11.32
N LEU A 378 9.15 20.50 -10.97
CA LEU A 378 8.16 19.83 -10.11
C LEU A 378 8.10 20.48 -8.71
N LEU A 379 9.23 20.98 -8.23
CA LEU A 379 9.35 21.81 -7.02
C LEU A 379 9.97 23.16 -7.38
N PRO A 380 9.52 24.29 -6.79
CA PRO A 380 9.95 25.65 -7.17
C PRO A 380 11.46 25.93 -6.97
N THR A 381 12.14 25.11 -6.14
CA THR A 381 13.53 25.32 -5.71
C THR A 381 14.55 24.50 -6.51
N MET A 382 14.11 23.62 -7.42
CA MET A 382 15.00 22.68 -8.11
C MET A 382 15.58 23.28 -9.39
N PRO A 383 16.91 23.27 -9.58
CA PRO A 383 17.53 23.73 -10.82
C PRO A 383 17.17 22.82 -11.99
N ASN A 384 17.06 23.40 -13.19
CA ASN A 384 16.84 22.69 -14.44
C ASN A 384 17.85 21.53 -14.60
N SER A 385 17.40 20.32 -15.00
CA SER A 385 18.20 19.12 -15.36
C SER A 385 18.59 18.09 -14.28
N VAL A 386 17.88 17.99 -13.15
CA VAL A 386 18.11 16.93 -12.15
C VAL A 386 17.01 15.86 -12.24
N GLU A 387 17.40 14.60 -12.43
CA GLU A 387 16.50 13.43 -12.27
C GLU A 387 16.41 13.11 -10.78
N GLU A 388 15.21 12.89 -10.25
CA GLU A 388 15.04 12.44 -8.86
C GLU A 388 13.87 11.45 -8.77
N PRO A 389 13.89 10.54 -7.79
CA PRO A 389 12.74 9.74 -7.43
C PRO A 389 11.73 10.63 -6.66
N TYR A 390 10.49 10.68 -7.14
CA TYR A 390 9.41 11.45 -6.53
C TYR A 390 8.32 10.54 -5.98
N HIS A 391 7.57 11.04 -5.00
CA HIS A 391 6.27 10.50 -4.65
C HIS A 391 5.25 11.61 -4.47
N ALA A 392 4.07 11.38 -5.04
CA ALA A 392 2.89 12.19 -4.82
C ALA A 392 2.06 11.57 -3.70
N ILE A 393 1.82 12.30 -2.62
CA ILE A 393 0.81 11.92 -1.63
C ILE A 393 -0.50 12.58 -2.05
N ILE A 394 -1.50 11.75 -2.29
CA ILE A 394 -2.85 12.11 -2.69
C ILE A 394 -3.69 12.04 -1.43
N ASN A 395 -3.77 13.17 -0.73
CA ASN A 395 -4.56 13.26 0.49
C ASN A 395 -6.05 13.36 0.14
N THR A 396 -6.84 12.38 0.59
CA THR A 396 -8.32 12.42 0.51
C THR A 396 -8.95 13.25 1.63
N PHE A 397 -8.12 13.73 2.57
CA PHE A 397 -8.51 14.55 3.71
C PHE A 397 -7.85 15.93 3.59
N SER A 398 -8.57 16.96 4.03
CA SER A 398 -8.05 18.33 4.13
C SER A 398 -6.88 18.38 5.13
N SER A 399 -5.90 19.26 4.92
CA SER A 399 -4.80 19.46 5.86
C SER A 399 -4.26 20.89 5.76
N ASN A 400 -3.78 21.44 6.87
CA ASN A 400 -3.02 22.70 6.87
C ASN A 400 -1.52 22.51 6.68
N TYR A 401 -1.01 21.30 6.93
CA TYR A 401 0.42 20.98 6.84
C TYR A 401 0.69 19.90 5.80
N LEU A 402 1.91 19.92 5.24
CA LEU A 402 2.37 18.85 4.35
C LEU A 402 2.89 17.65 5.13
N PHE A 403 3.49 17.95 6.28
CA PHE A 403 4.16 17.02 7.14
C PHE A 403 3.89 17.36 8.61
N VAL A 404 3.62 16.32 9.40
CA VAL A 404 3.55 16.40 10.85
C VAL A 404 4.42 15.29 11.43
N GLY A 405 5.40 15.68 12.24
CA GLY A 405 6.32 14.81 12.94
C GLY A 405 6.16 14.88 14.45
N MET A 406 6.69 13.88 15.14
CA MET A 406 6.70 13.78 16.60
C MET A 406 8.11 13.56 17.15
N PRO A 407 9.02 14.55 17.07
CA PRO A 407 10.32 14.44 17.72
C PRO A 407 10.13 14.15 19.21
N ASN A 408 10.87 13.16 19.70
CA ASN A 408 10.68 12.59 21.04
C ASN A 408 12.02 12.24 21.68
N SER A 409 12.00 12.12 23.01
CA SER A 409 13.17 11.84 23.84
C SER A 409 13.84 10.51 23.52
N GLU A 410 13.06 9.46 23.23
CA GLU A 410 13.54 8.10 22.94
C GLU A 410 14.42 8.03 21.70
N GLN A 411 14.17 8.94 20.77
CA GLN A 411 14.92 9.08 19.54
C GLN A 411 15.92 10.24 19.59
N ASN A 412 16.33 10.71 20.77
CA ASN A 412 17.20 11.87 20.94
C ASN A 412 16.69 13.12 20.19
N TRP A 413 15.37 13.33 20.20
CA TRP A 413 14.69 14.41 19.49
C TRP A 413 15.00 14.46 17.99
N LYS A 414 15.31 13.30 17.40
CA LYS A 414 15.50 13.16 15.95
C LYS A 414 14.26 13.63 15.20
N HIS A 415 14.52 14.16 14.02
CA HIS A 415 13.63 15.08 13.31
C HIS A 415 12.41 14.42 12.67
N TYR A 416 12.29 13.08 12.66
CA TYR A 416 11.25 12.40 11.89
C TYR A 416 10.72 11.13 12.58
N SER A 417 9.64 11.31 13.36
CA SER A 417 8.65 10.26 13.62
C SER A 417 7.35 10.74 12.99
N SER A 418 7.04 10.34 11.74
CA SER A 418 5.89 10.95 11.05
C SER A 418 4.55 10.45 11.60
N MET A 419 3.58 11.35 11.49
CA MET A 419 2.16 11.04 11.61
C MET A 419 1.54 10.85 10.22
N SER A 420 0.49 10.05 10.16
CA SER A 420 -0.35 9.87 8.97
C SER A 420 -1.61 10.70 9.08
N LEU A 421 -2.03 11.37 8.02
CA LEU A 421 -3.34 12.01 7.96
C LEU A 421 -4.44 10.93 7.90
N VAL A 422 -5.33 10.91 8.90
CA VAL A 422 -6.38 9.87 9.09
C VAL A 422 -7.81 10.39 9.02
N ALA A 423 -8.01 11.70 9.12
CA ALA A 423 -9.26 12.40 8.86
C ALA A 423 -8.95 13.86 8.49
N ASP A 424 -9.95 14.66 8.12
CA ASP A 424 -9.77 16.08 7.84
C ASP A 424 -9.00 16.76 8.99
N ASN A 425 -7.84 17.31 8.64
CA ASN A 425 -6.95 18.06 9.53
C ASN A 425 -6.47 17.25 10.74
N THR A 426 -6.58 15.91 10.71
CA THR A 426 -6.29 15.05 11.85
C THR A 426 -5.24 14.02 11.49
N TRP A 427 -4.10 14.15 12.16
CA TRP A 427 -2.91 13.33 12.01
C TRP A 427 -2.85 12.32 13.13
N GLU A 428 -2.38 11.10 12.85
CA GLU A 428 -2.22 10.03 13.83
C GLU A 428 -0.85 9.38 13.69
N GLY A 429 -0.19 9.12 14.81
CA GLY A 429 1.06 8.37 14.88
C GLY A 429 1.14 7.52 16.15
N VAL A 430 2.20 6.74 16.27
CA VAL A 430 2.45 5.89 17.44
C VAL A 430 3.81 6.19 18.01
N LEU A 431 3.88 6.40 19.33
CA LEU A 431 5.13 6.52 20.09
C LEU A 431 5.20 5.42 21.14
N SER A 432 6.42 5.00 21.49
CA SER A 432 6.68 4.05 22.56
C SER A 432 7.56 4.74 23.58
N PHE A 433 7.20 4.70 24.86
CA PHE A 433 8.00 5.26 25.94
C PHE A 433 8.50 4.14 26.85
N ASP A 434 9.78 4.16 27.20
CA ASP A 434 10.44 3.08 27.93
C ASP A 434 10.43 3.26 29.47
N GLY A 435 10.08 4.47 29.94
CA GLY A 435 10.04 4.81 31.36
C GLY A 435 11.41 5.13 31.96
N ILE A 436 12.46 5.27 31.14
CA ILE A 436 13.84 5.51 31.52
C ILE A 436 14.25 6.92 31.08
N GLY A 437 14.51 7.79 32.05
CA GLY A 437 14.95 9.15 31.77
C GLY A 437 13.77 10.08 31.50
N VAL A 438 13.85 10.86 30.41
CA VAL A 438 12.77 11.77 30.02
C VAL A 438 11.89 11.05 29.03
N ASP A 439 10.60 10.93 29.31
CA ASP A 439 9.59 10.46 28.37
C ASP A 439 8.79 11.67 27.88
N ALA A 440 9.11 12.18 26.70
CA ALA A 440 8.37 13.31 26.16
C ALA A 440 8.50 13.43 24.64
N PHE A 441 7.57 14.16 24.03
CA PHE A 441 7.61 14.52 22.63
C PHE A 441 7.12 15.94 22.39
N LYS A 442 7.29 16.40 21.16
CA LYS A 442 6.64 17.60 20.61
C LYS A 442 6.04 17.24 19.27
N VAL A 443 5.07 18.03 18.82
CA VAL A 443 4.63 17.98 17.43
C VAL A 443 5.45 18.99 16.64
N ASP A 444 6.14 18.56 15.60
CA ASP A 444 6.88 19.44 14.68
C ASP A 444 6.17 19.43 13.33
N VAL A 445 5.93 20.59 12.75
CA VAL A 445 5.14 20.70 11.52
C VAL A 445 5.97 21.32 10.39
N GLY A 446 5.76 20.80 9.18
CA GLY A 446 6.50 21.18 7.98
C GLY A 446 5.56 21.68 6.89
N GLY A 447 5.81 22.92 6.45
CA GLY A 447 5.18 23.62 5.34
C GLY A 447 3.66 23.78 5.41
N SER A 448 3.11 24.91 4.98
CA SER A 448 1.67 25.20 5.04
C SER A 448 1.06 25.56 3.70
N TYR A 449 -0.26 25.35 3.56
CA TYR A 449 -1.03 25.77 2.40
C TYR A 449 -1.79 27.07 2.68
N ALA A 450 -1.65 28.05 1.76
CA ALA A 450 -2.50 29.22 1.68
C ALA A 450 -3.18 29.24 0.29
N GLY A 451 -4.33 28.57 0.17
CA GLY A 451 -4.91 28.28 -1.15
C GLY A 451 -4.08 27.22 -1.88
N PHE A 452 -3.63 27.51 -3.10
CA PHE A 452 -2.72 26.64 -3.86
C PHE A 452 -1.23 26.89 -3.58
N ASP A 453 -0.91 27.93 -2.80
CA ASP A 453 0.48 28.31 -2.52
C ASP A 453 1.04 27.52 -1.33
N TYR A 454 2.12 26.77 -1.57
CA TYR A 454 2.89 26.07 -0.54
C TYR A 454 3.97 26.98 0.04
N ILE A 455 4.00 27.09 1.37
CA ILE A 455 4.98 27.86 2.11
C ILE A 455 5.84 26.89 2.94
N PRO A 456 7.09 26.59 2.55
CA PRO A 456 7.95 25.70 3.34
C PRO A 456 8.33 26.37 4.67
N THR A 457 8.35 25.59 5.75
CA THR A 457 8.91 26.02 7.05
C THR A 457 10.26 25.35 7.27
N ALA A 458 11.18 26.06 7.93
CA ALA A 458 12.47 25.47 8.33
C ALA A 458 12.28 24.47 9.48
N ASN A 459 13.15 23.47 9.60
CA ASN A 459 13.07 22.49 10.70
C ASN A 459 13.00 23.18 12.07
N TRP A 460 12.14 22.70 12.96
CA TRP A 460 11.86 23.29 14.29
C TRP A 460 11.31 24.72 14.28
N SER A 461 11.08 25.34 13.12
CA SER A 461 10.56 26.71 13.05
C SER A 461 9.07 26.83 13.37
N GLU A 462 8.36 25.70 13.50
CA GLU A 462 7.00 25.65 13.99
C GLU A 462 6.76 24.30 14.69
N ASN A 463 6.82 24.30 16.02
CA ASN A 463 6.52 23.13 16.84
C ASN A 463 5.48 23.46 17.89
N TYR A 464 4.70 22.46 18.28
CA TYR A 464 3.62 22.55 19.23
C TYR A 464 3.89 21.62 20.42
N GLY A 465 3.74 22.20 21.61
CA GLY A 465 3.86 21.53 22.89
C GLY A 465 2.51 21.21 23.50
N GLU A 466 2.50 21.06 24.82
CA GLU A 466 1.30 20.89 25.63
C GLU A 466 0.21 21.92 25.28
N ASP A 467 -1.05 21.47 25.28
CA ASP A 467 -2.25 22.25 24.93
C ASP A 467 -2.22 22.92 23.54
N GLY A 468 -1.34 22.46 22.63
CA GLY A 468 -1.19 23.05 21.31
C GLY A 468 -0.48 24.41 21.31
N VAL A 469 0.30 24.69 22.36
CA VAL A 469 1.07 25.94 22.46
C VAL A 469 2.30 25.88 21.56
N ALA A 470 2.41 26.84 20.64
CA ALA A 470 3.58 26.98 19.78
C ALA A 470 4.85 27.21 20.62
N PHE A 471 5.90 26.43 20.34
CA PHE A 471 7.15 26.37 21.11
C PHE A 471 6.94 26.11 22.61
N GLY A 472 5.79 25.53 22.98
CA GLY A 472 5.41 25.23 24.36
C GLY A 472 6.22 24.11 25.00
N ASN A 473 5.80 23.73 26.20
CA ASN A 473 6.40 22.63 26.98
C ASN A 473 6.25 21.29 26.25
N ASN A 474 7.13 20.33 26.58
CA ASN A 474 7.05 18.99 26.00
C ASN A 474 5.78 18.26 26.46
N ILE A 475 5.21 17.45 25.58
CA ILE A 475 4.06 16.59 25.86
C ILE A 475 4.59 15.28 26.45
N SER A 476 4.11 14.88 27.63
CA SER A 476 4.63 13.72 28.38
C SER A 476 3.53 12.67 28.62
N PRO A 477 3.83 11.35 28.59
CA PRO A 477 2.84 10.30 28.81
C PRO A 477 2.29 10.36 30.23
N THR A 478 0.96 10.29 30.36
CA THR A 478 0.27 10.34 31.66
C THR A 478 0.07 8.96 32.29
N GLN A 479 0.30 7.88 31.54
CA GLN A 479 0.05 6.49 31.97
C GLN A 479 1.33 5.62 31.99
N GLY A 480 2.51 6.25 32.08
CA GLY A 480 3.83 5.60 32.20
C GLY A 480 4.26 4.81 30.95
N VAL A 481 5.18 3.87 31.14
CA VAL A 481 5.75 3.01 30.07
C VAL A 481 4.70 2.38 29.15
N GLY A 482 5.00 2.32 27.86
CA GLY A 482 4.21 1.61 26.85
C GLY A 482 4.01 2.36 25.54
N ASN A 483 3.18 1.79 24.67
CA ASN A 483 2.89 2.35 23.35
C ASN A 483 1.63 3.23 23.42
N TYR A 484 1.63 4.32 22.67
CA TYR A 484 0.56 5.29 22.64
C TYR A 484 0.20 5.66 21.21
N THR A 485 -1.10 5.71 20.93
CA THR A 485 -1.64 6.38 19.75
C THR A 485 -1.70 7.87 20.06
N ILE A 486 -1.04 8.67 19.24
CA ILE A 486 -1.02 10.12 19.31
C ILE A 486 -1.85 10.66 18.15
N THR A 487 -2.78 11.57 18.42
CA THR A 487 -3.45 12.34 17.36
C THR A 487 -3.15 13.82 17.49
N PHE A 488 -3.01 14.50 16.36
CA PHE A 488 -2.80 15.95 16.29
C PHE A 488 -3.80 16.54 15.31
N ASN A 489 -4.59 17.50 15.76
CA ASN A 489 -5.49 18.23 14.89
C ASN A 489 -4.83 19.54 14.44
N ASP A 490 -4.54 19.66 13.15
CA ASP A 490 -3.76 20.76 12.62
C ASP A 490 -4.51 22.09 12.52
N ILE A 491 -5.82 22.14 12.75
CA ILE A 491 -6.56 23.40 12.89
C ILE A 491 -6.44 23.90 14.33
N THR A 492 -6.81 23.04 15.28
CA THR A 492 -6.89 23.38 16.70
C THR A 492 -5.54 23.35 17.40
N LYS A 493 -4.53 22.75 16.75
CA LYS A 493 -3.19 22.40 17.27
C LYS A 493 -3.24 21.46 18.48
N GLN A 494 -4.39 20.88 18.77
CA GLN A 494 -4.56 20.03 19.94
C GLN A 494 -4.01 18.64 19.66
N THR A 495 -3.35 18.08 20.68
CA THR A 495 -2.83 16.73 20.66
C THR A 495 -3.62 15.86 21.64
N THR A 496 -4.00 14.66 21.23
CA THR A 496 -4.49 13.63 22.15
C THR A 496 -3.54 12.45 22.19
N MET A 497 -3.49 11.77 23.32
CA MET A 497 -2.62 10.63 23.54
C MET A 497 -3.41 9.55 24.26
N THR A 498 -3.51 8.38 23.64
CA THR A 498 -4.23 7.22 24.18
C THR A 498 -3.29 6.05 24.28
N LYS A 499 -3.13 5.48 25.47
CA LYS A 499 -2.30 4.28 25.64
C LYS A 499 -2.92 3.12 24.89
N ILE A 500 -2.10 2.45 24.08
CA ILE A 500 -2.47 1.24 23.39
C ILE A 500 -2.49 0.12 24.43
N VAL A 501 -3.70 -0.21 24.88
CA VAL A 501 -3.96 -1.41 25.67
C VAL A 501 -4.35 -2.53 24.70
N ALA A 502 -3.82 -3.72 24.91
CA ALA A 502 -4.25 -4.88 24.14
C ALA A 502 -5.77 -5.03 24.29
N ALA A 503 -6.47 -5.23 23.16
CA ALA A 503 -7.91 -5.47 23.18
C ALA A 503 -8.23 -6.66 24.09
N ALA A 504 -9.28 -6.55 24.90
CA ALA A 504 -9.70 -7.64 25.78
C ALA A 504 -9.99 -8.89 24.93
N THR A 505 -9.31 -9.99 25.22
CA THR A 505 -9.49 -11.27 24.53
C THR A 505 -10.73 -12.01 25.02
N THR A 506 -11.35 -11.54 26.10
CA THR A 506 -12.52 -12.13 26.74
C THR A 506 -13.56 -11.09 27.14
N VAL A 507 -14.82 -11.51 27.21
CA VAL A 507 -15.97 -10.72 27.67
C VAL A 507 -16.79 -11.54 28.66
N ASP A 508 -17.30 -10.88 29.69
CA ASP A 508 -18.24 -11.50 30.64
C ASP A 508 -19.64 -11.52 30.04
N VAL A 509 -20.22 -12.71 29.92
CA VAL A 509 -21.58 -12.92 29.43
C VAL A 509 -22.44 -13.46 30.56
N THR A 510 -23.60 -12.85 30.77
CA THR A 510 -24.59 -13.34 31.74
C THR A 510 -25.49 -14.38 31.08
N PHE A 511 -25.41 -15.63 31.54
CA PHE A 511 -26.24 -16.76 31.12
C PHE A 511 -27.42 -16.93 32.08
N THR A 512 -28.65 -16.89 31.56
CA THR A 512 -29.88 -17.01 32.36
C THR A 512 -30.77 -18.14 31.87
N CYS A 513 -31.13 -19.05 32.77
CA CYS A 513 -32.09 -20.15 32.57
C CYS A 513 -33.36 -19.88 33.38
N HIS A 514 -34.48 -19.59 32.72
CA HIS A 514 -35.80 -19.45 33.34
C HIS A 514 -36.56 -20.78 33.37
N ASN A 515 -37.58 -20.86 34.24
CA ASN A 515 -38.50 -22.00 34.37
C ASN A 515 -37.81 -23.36 34.66
N ALA A 516 -36.57 -23.32 35.15
CA ALA A 516 -35.77 -24.51 35.41
C ALA A 516 -35.99 -25.00 36.85
N THR A 517 -36.98 -25.87 37.02
CA THR A 517 -37.27 -26.52 38.32
C THR A 517 -36.34 -27.71 38.57
N THR A 518 -35.97 -27.91 39.83
CA THR A 518 -35.09 -29.01 40.25
C THR A 518 -35.67 -29.75 41.45
N TYR A 519 -35.26 -31.01 41.63
CA TYR A 519 -35.45 -31.74 42.89
C TYR A 519 -34.20 -31.62 43.77
N PHE A 520 -34.31 -32.07 45.03
CA PHE A 520 -33.20 -31.99 45.98
C PHE A 520 -31.95 -32.76 45.48
N GLY A 521 -30.82 -32.08 45.38
CA GLY A 521 -29.57 -32.63 44.86
C GLY A 521 -29.32 -32.40 43.36
N GLN A 522 -30.22 -31.72 42.64
CA GLN A 522 -30.08 -31.35 41.24
C GLN A 522 -29.91 -29.83 41.07
N SER A 523 -29.08 -29.42 40.12
CA SER A 523 -28.80 -28.01 39.78
C SER A 523 -28.82 -27.75 38.28
N ILE A 524 -28.87 -26.48 37.89
CA ILE A 524 -28.83 -26.03 36.49
C ILE A 524 -27.43 -25.57 36.11
N TYR A 525 -27.00 -25.97 34.91
CA TYR A 525 -25.68 -25.68 34.36
C TYR A 525 -25.81 -25.12 32.95
N ALA A 526 -24.85 -24.28 32.53
CA ALA A 526 -24.66 -23.87 31.15
C ALA A 526 -23.57 -24.70 30.49
N VAL A 527 -23.82 -25.18 29.27
CA VAL A 527 -22.88 -25.97 28.47
C VAL A 527 -22.96 -25.54 27.01
N GLY A 528 -21.85 -25.61 26.26
CA GLY A 528 -21.79 -25.08 24.91
C GLY A 528 -20.58 -25.51 24.09
N ASN A 529 -20.48 -25.01 22.86
CA ASN A 529 -19.51 -25.42 21.84
C ASN A 529 -18.07 -24.94 22.05
N ILE A 530 -17.81 -24.12 23.06
CA ILE A 530 -16.49 -23.57 23.36
C ILE A 530 -15.91 -24.20 24.63
N GLU A 531 -14.58 -24.17 24.76
CA GLU A 531 -13.85 -24.77 25.88
C GLU A 531 -14.32 -24.24 27.24
N THR A 532 -14.55 -22.93 27.37
CA THR A 532 -15.02 -22.32 28.62
C THR A 532 -16.44 -22.74 29.02
N LEU A 533 -17.20 -23.34 28.09
CA LEU A 533 -18.51 -23.94 28.33
C LEU A 533 -18.49 -25.48 28.19
N GLY A 534 -17.31 -26.08 28.21
CA GLY A 534 -17.14 -27.53 28.28
C GLY A 534 -17.20 -28.28 26.95
N ASN A 535 -17.21 -27.62 25.79
CA ASN A 535 -17.25 -28.30 24.47
C ASN A 535 -18.37 -29.36 24.35
N TRP A 536 -19.57 -29.04 24.84
CA TRP A 536 -20.74 -29.93 24.94
C TRP A 536 -20.59 -31.13 25.89
N ASP A 537 -19.53 -31.20 26.69
CA ASP A 537 -19.39 -32.17 27.78
C ASP A 537 -20.13 -31.70 29.04
N VAL A 538 -21.19 -32.42 29.41
CA VAL A 538 -22.03 -32.15 30.60
C VAL A 538 -21.23 -32.23 31.90
N SER A 539 -20.15 -33.01 31.95
CA SER A 539 -19.26 -33.09 33.12
C SER A 539 -18.49 -31.80 33.36
N GLN A 540 -18.21 -31.05 32.29
CA GLN A 540 -17.51 -29.77 32.29
C GLN A 540 -18.45 -28.56 32.26
N ALA A 541 -19.77 -28.77 32.30
CA ALA A 541 -20.76 -27.71 32.31
C ALA A 541 -20.63 -26.80 33.54
N ILE A 542 -20.86 -25.50 33.37
CA ILE A 542 -20.68 -24.48 34.40
C ILE A 542 -21.96 -24.33 35.23
N LYS A 543 -21.86 -24.53 36.55
CA LYS A 543 -23.00 -24.41 37.47
C LYS A 543 -23.51 -22.98 37.53
N LEU A 544 -24.81 -22.78 37.34
CA LEU A 544 -25.47 -21.49 37.53
C LEU A 544 -26.00 -21.39 38.97
N ASN A 545 -26.26 -20.16 39.43
CA ASN A 545 -26.78 -19.91 40.77
C ASN A 545 -28.27 -19.55 40.72
N PRO A 546 -29.11 -20.08 41.62
CA PRO A 546 -30.51 -19.70 41.68
C PRO A 546 -30.62 -18.29 42.25
N THR A 547 -31.36 -17.40 41.58
CA THR A 547 -31.55 -16.00 42.04
C THR A 547 -32.98 -15.77 42.52
N ASN A 548 -33.97 -16.11 41.70
CA ASN A 548 -35.39 -16.18 42.04
C ASN A 548 -35.93 -17.49 41.50
N TYR A 549 -36.01 -18.53 42.32
CA TYR A 549 -36.43 -19.86 41.86
C TYR A 549 -37.78 -19.77 41.14
N SER A 550 -37.90 -20.21 39.88
CA SER A 550 -37.05 -21.15 39.12
C SER A 550 -36.11 -20.53 38.07
N THR A 551 -35.53 -19.35 38.34
CA THR A 551 -34.51 -18.69 37.51
C THR A 551 -33.09 -18.90 38.06
N TRP A 552 -32.18 -19.29 37.17
CA TRP A 552 -30.76 -19.54 37.45
C TRP A 552 -29.87 -18.68 36.58
N ILE A 553 -28.85 -18.05 37.17
CA ILE A 553 -27.98 -17.07 36.51
C ILE A 553 -26.51 -17.34 36.82
N GLY A 554 -25.64 -17.17 35.83
CA GLY A 554 -24.19 -17.17 36.01
C GLY A 554 -23.50 -16.22 35.03
N VAL A 555 -22.46 -15.54 35.48
CA VAL A 555 -21.59 -14.73 34.63
C VAL A 555 -20.40 -15.59 34.26
N ILE A 556 -20.16 -15.78 32.97
CA ILE A 556 -19.09 -16.63 32.45
C ILE A 556 -18.26 -15.80 31.47
N THR A 557 -16.96 -15.77 31.72
CA THR A 557 -15.97 -15.13 30.84
C THR A 557 -15.75 -16.00 29.61
N VAL A 558 -16.06 -15.46 28.42
CA VAL A 558 -15.95 -16.16 27.13
C VAL A 558 -15.09 -15.36 26.15
N PRO A 559 -14.51 -15.99 25.11
CA PRO A 559 -13.74 -15.25 24.12
C PRO A 559 -14.59 -14.23 23.35
N VAL A 560 -14.02 -13.05 23.05
CA VAL A 560 -14.65 -12.04 22.19
C VAL A 560 -14.75 -12.53 20.73
N ASN A 561 -15.64 -11.94 19.93
CA ASN A 561 -15.83 -12.25 18.50
C ASN A 561 -16.01 -13.75 18.19
N THR A 562 -16.65 -14.49 19.10
CA THR A 562 -16.87 -15.94 18.97
C THR A 562 -18.36 -16.22 18.86
N ASP A 563 -18.73 -17.07 17.89
CA ASP A 563 -20.08 -17.61 17.79
C ASP A 563 -20.24 -18.73 18.82
N VAL A 564 -20.92 -18.41 19.91
CA VAL A 564 -21.16 -19.33 21.03
C VAL A 564 -22.54 -19.96 20.86
N LYS A 565 -22.58 -21.29 20.86
CA LYS A 565 -23.79 -22.10 20.97
C LYS A 565 -23.85 -22.72 22.34
N TRP A 566 -24.98 -22.59 23.03
CA TRP A 566 -25.11 -23.08 24.39
C TRP A 566 -26.53 -23.53 24.72
N LYS A 567 -26.67 -24.30 25.81
CA LYS A 567 -27.93 -24.72 26.41
C LYS A 567 -27.85 -24.79 27.94
N CYS A 568 -29.01 -24.75 28.58
CA CYS A 568 -29.16 -25.18 29.98
C CYS A 568 -29.23 -26.70 30.06
N VAL A 569 -28.57 -27.29 31.06
CA VAL A 569 -28.69 -28.70 31.41
C VAL A 569 -28.93 -28.85 32.91
N LYS A 570 -29.92 -29.65 33.29
CA LYS A 570 -30.09 -30.12 34.66
C LYS A 570 -29.18 -31.32 34.86
N ARG A 571 -28.52 -31.44 36.02
CA ARG A 571 -27.86 -32.68 36.45
C ARG A 571 -27.73 -32.76 37.96
N GLU A 572 -27.54 -33.96 38.49
CA GLU A 572 -27.20 -34.14 39.89
C GLU A 572 -25.84 -33.53 40.20
N GLU A 573 -25.73 -32.91 41.38
CA GLU A 573 -24.49 -32.25 41.81
C GLU A 573 -23.39 -33.28 42.12
N ALA A 574 -23.77 -34.43 42.68
CA ALA A 574 -22.83 -35.47 43.13
C ALA A 574 -22.31 -36.36 41.99
N ASN A 575 -23.09 -36.53 40.91
CA ASN A 575 -22.70 -37.34 39.76
C ASN A 575 -23.23 -36.71 38.46
N SER A 576 -22.30 -36.23 37.62
CA SER A 576 -22.65 -35.52 36.39
C SER A 576 -23.38 -36.36 35.33
N ASN A 577 -23.41 -37.69 35.49
CA ASN A 577 -24.10 -38.60 34.58
C ASN A 577 -25.55 -38.87 34.99
N ASN A 578 -25.98 -38.45 36.17
CA ASN A 578 -27.32 -38.70 36.70
C ASN A 578 -28.21 -37.46 36.61
N GLY A 579 -29.51 -37.70 36.45
CA GLY A 579 -30.51 -36.63 36.42
C GLY A 579 -30.31 -35.64 35.28
N VAL A 580 -29.65 -36.06 34.19
CA VAL A 580 -29.34 -35.24 33.02
C VAL A 580 -30.60 -34.98 32.21
N GLU A 581 -31.01 -33.73 32.13
CA GLU A 581 -32.11 -33.28 31.29
C GLU A 581 -31.65 -32.02 30.56
N TRP A 582 -31.79 -31.98 29.24
CA TRP A 582 -31.41 -30.84 28.42
C TRP A 582 -32.59 -29.92 28.19
N GLN A 583 -32.32 -28.62 28.10
CA GLN A 583 -33.28 -27.65 27.58
C GLN A 583 -33.78 -28.09 26.19
N GLY A 584 -35.10 -28.02 25.98
CA GLY A 584 -35.73 -28.33 24.71
C GLY A 584 -35.39 -27.33 23.60
N GLY A 585 -35.74 -27.68 22.35
CA GLY A 585 -35.54 -26.80 21.18
C GLY A 585 -34.12 -26.81 20.59
N ASP A 586 -33.83 -25.84 19.72
CA ASP A 586 -32.51 -25.65 19.10
C ASP A 586 -31.49 -25.01 20.04
N ASP A 587 -30.21 -25.04 19.67
CA ASP A 587 -29.14 -24.38 20.43
C ASP A 587 -29.32 -22.85 20.44
N THR A 588 -29.01 -22.23 21.56
CA THR A 588 -29.04 -20.77 21.65
C THR A 588 -27.72 -20.19 21.17
N ILE A 589 -27.80 -19.27 20.22
CA ILE A 589 -26.63 -18.65 19.59
C ILE A 589 -26.42 -17.25 20.17
N ILE A 590 -25.19 -16.98 20.61
CA ILE A 590 -24.72 -15.66 21.02
C ILE A 590 -23.55 -15.28 20.14
N ASN A 591 -23.57 -14.05 19.61
CA ASN A 591 -22.39 -13.44 19.04
C ASN A 591 -21.77 -12.48 20.07
N THR A 592 -20.61 -12.85 20.60
CA THR A 592 -19.96 -12.11 21.71
C THR A 592 -19.40 -10.74 21.30
N LYS A 593 -19.54 -10.33 20.03
CA LYS A 593 -19.21 -8.98 19.54
C LYS A 593 -20.26 -7.92 19.90
N LEU A 594 -21.52 -8.32 20.11
CA LEU A 594 -22.66 -7.39 20.22
C LEU A 594 -23.54 -7.63 21.46
N THR A 595 -23.36 -8.74 22.17
CA THR A 595 -24.32 -9.20 23.19
C THR A 595 -23.62 -9.66 24.46
N HIS A 596 -23.99 -9.05 25.59
CA HIS A 596 -23.40 -9.29 26.93
C HIS A 596 -24.35 -10.05 27.88
N THR A 597 -25.56 -10.40 27.42
CA THR A 597 -26.57 -11.15 28.18
C THR A 597 -27.32 -12.09 27.25
N SER A 598 -27.54 -13.33 27.68
CA SER A 598 -28.36 -14.32 26.96
C SER A 598 -29.31 -15.03 27.91
N THR A 599 -30.57 -15.11 27.50
CA THR A 599 -31.67 -15.57 28.34
C THR A 599 -32.49 -16.61 27.61
N ILE A 600 -32.72 -17.75 28.28
CA ILE A 600 -33.50 -18.87 27.73
C ILE A 600 -34.42 -19.45 28.78
N SER A 601 -35.43 -20.19 28.35
CA SER A 601 -36.35 -20.93 29.23
C SER A 601 -36.16 -22.43 29.01
N PHE A 602 -36.23 -23.17 30.10
CA PHE A 602 -36.08 -24.62 30.11
C PHE A 602 -37.21 -25.33 29.38
#